data_AF-V9EQV2-F1
#
_entry.id   AF-V9EQV2-F1
#
_cell.length_a   1.000
_cell.length_b   1.000
_cell.length_c   1.000
_cell.angle_alpha   90.00
_cell.angle_beta   90.00
_cell.angle_gamma   90.00
#
_symmetry.space_group_name_H-M   'P 1'
#
loop_
_entity.id
_entity.type
_entity.pdbx_description
1 polymer ?
#
loop_
_entity_poly.entity_id
_entity_poly.type
_entity_poly.pdbx_seq_one_letter_code
_entity_poly.pdbx_strand_id
1 'polypeptide(L)'
;MKNPKSVNIAKQAESAWLDTWLDAAKPPEDAFRFLHLDNVFENSLSSPKFATWAKYLDDFNKRYSEQKTTMIDGLRANYNDRWLLRIFDAAKSDLNTEKLAANLQNALVDTWLAAKKKPADLKRMLNGVPTSDQMIERYVKKFDALLENS
;
A
#
# COMPACT_ATOMS: atom_id res chain seq x y z
N MET A 1 27.08 15.65 -10.17
CA MET A 1 27.38 14.65 -9.11
C MET A 1 26.88 15.17 -7.77
N LYS A 2 26.21 14.37 -6.94
CA LYS A 2 25.75 14.79 -5.60
C LYS A 2 26.95 14.80 -4.62
N ASN A 3 27.10 15.86 -3.81
CA ASN A 3 28.19 15.98 -2.83
C ASN A 3 27.93 15.05 -1.61
N PRO A 4 28.85 14.15 -1.23
CA PRO A 4 28.66 13.21 -0.11
C PRO A 4 28.23 13.86 1.21
N LYS A 5 28.76 15.05 1.53
CA LYS A 5 28.36 15.77 2.76
C LYS A 5 26.90 16.23 2.71
N SER A 6 26.45 16.71 1.56
CA SER A 6 25.05 17.13 1.36
C SER A 6 24.07 15.96 1.44
N VAL A 7 24.48 14.77 0.98
CA VAL A 7 23.66 13.55 1.09
C VAL A 7 23.51 13.13 2.54
N ASN A 8 24.57 13.21 3.34
CA ASN A 8 24.51 12.86 4.76
C ASN A 8 23.61 13.83 5.56
N ILE A 9 23.71 15.13 5.30
CA ILE A 9 22.85 16.14 5.93
C ILE A 9 21.38 15.89 5.56
N ALA A 10 21.09 15.60 4.29
CA ALA A 10 19.72 15.28 3.85
C ALA A 10 19.15 14.04 4.55
N LYS A 11 19.93 12.97 4.69
CA LYS A 11 19.51 11.74 5.40
C LYS A 11 19.27 11.99 6.89
N GLN A 12 20.10 12.82 7.53
CA GLN A 12 19.91 13.20 8.93
C GLN A 12 18.64 14.03 9.13
N ALA A 13 18.40 15.00 8.25
CA ALA A 13 17.17 15.79 8.27
C ALA A 13 15.92 14.91 8.04
N GLU A 14 15.97 13.99 7.07
CA GLU A 14 14.89 13.03 6.82
C GLU A 14 14.60 12.17 8.06
N SER A 15 15.64 11.65 8.71
CA SER A 15 15.48 10.83 9.92
C SER A 15 14.88 11.65 11.07
N ALA A 16 15.37 12.88 11.31
CA ALA A 16 14.84 13.75 12.36
C ALA A 16 13.36 14.12 12.15
N TRP A 17 12.93 14.32 10.90
CA TRP A 17 11.52 14.57 10.61
C TRP A 17 10.64 13.34 10.83
N LEU A 18 11.12 12.14 10.47
CA LEU A 18 10.39 10.89 10.75
C LEU A 18 10.27 10.62 12.25
N ASP A 19 11.33 10.87 13.02
CA ASP A 19 11.31 10.74 14.48
C ASP A 19 10.31 11.71 15.09
N THR A 20 10.27 12.96 14.62
CA THR A 20 9.29 13.96 15.06
C THR A 20 7.86 13.51 14.77
N TRP A 21 7.60 12.95 13.59
CA TRP A 21 6.29 12.40 13.25
C TRP A 21 5.93 11.19 14.11
N LEU A 22 6.90 10.32 14.38
CA LEU A 22 6.71 9.15 15.21
C LEU A 22 6.42 9.53 16.66
N ASP A 23 7.14 10.50 17.23
CA ASP A 23 6.89 11.02 18.58
C ASP A 23 5.52 11.66 18.73
N ALA A 24 5.05 12.33 17.66
CA ALA A 24 3.71 12.91 17.59
C ALA A 24 2.61 11.89 17.28
N ALA A 25 2.92 10.58 17.21
CA ALA A 25 2.00 9.51 16.82
C ALA A 25 1.24 9.82 15.52
N LYS A 26 1.94 10.42 14.53
CA LYS A 26 1.31 10.78 13.26
C LYS A 26 0.85 9.51 12.53
N PRO A 27 -0.41 9.43 12.08
CA PRO A 27 -0.89 8.24 11.38
C PRO A 27 -0.08 7.93 10.11
N PRO A 28 0.22 6.66 9.80
CA PRO A 28 0.89 6.30 8.56
C PRO A 28 0.17 6.77 7.29
N GLU A 29 -1.16 6.92 7.33
CA GLU A 29 -1.94 7.50 6.22
C GLU A 29 -1.57 8.96 5.93
N ASP A 30 -1.30 9.75 6.96
CA ASP A 30 -0.93 11.16 6.85
C ASP A 30 0.53 11.29 6.41
N ALA A 31 1.42 10.48 6.99
CA ALA A 31 2.83 10.43 6.59
C ALA A 31 2.98 10.12 5.10
N PHE A 32 2.12 9.27 4.53
CA PHE A 32 2.07 8.99 3.10
C PHE A 32 1.85 10.27 2.25
N ARG A 33 0.87 11.09 2.65
CA ARG A 33 0.54 12.36 1.99
C ARG A 33 1.64 13.40 2.16
N PHE A 34 2.26 13.49 3.35
CA PHE A 34 3.38 14.41 3.58
C PHE A 34 4.62 14.06 2.75
N LEU A 35 4.78 12.78 2.38
CA LEU A 35 5.81 12.35 1.44
C LEU A 35 5.41 12.59 -0.03
N HIS A 36 4.20 13.08 -0.29
CA HIS A 36 3.60 13.29 -1.61
C HIS A 36 3.49 12.00 -2.42
N LEU A 37 3.25 10.87 -1.75
CA LEU A 37 3.09 9.57 -2.38
C LEU A 37 1.70 9.36 -2.98
N ASP A 38 0.75 10.22 -2.66
CA ASP A 38 -0.62 10.30 -3.19
C ASP A 38 -0.71 10.90 -4.61
N ASN A 39 0.40 11.48 -5.10
CA ASN A 39 0.46 12.20 -6.38
C ASN A 39 1.37 11.53 -7.44
N VAL A 40 1.99 10.39 -7.12
CA VAL A 40 2.96 9.69 -8.01
C VAL A 40 2.34 8.52 -8.78
N PHE A 41 1.04 8.25 -8.58
CA PHE A 41 0.25 7.25 -9.29
C PHE A 41 1.01 5.93 -9.53
N GLU A 42 1.25 5.57 -10.79
CA GLU A 42 1.81 4.26 -11.20
C GLU A 42 3.24 4.01 -10.70
N ASN A 43 4.02 5.06 -10.43
CA ASN A 43 5.40 4.95 -9.93
C ASN A 43 5.47 5.01 -8.40
N SER A 44 4.32 4.95 -7.70
CA SER A 44 4.30 5.11 -6.25
C SER A 44 5.13 4.04 -5.54
N LEU A 45 5.11 2.77 -5.98
CA LEU A 45 5.79 1.67 -5.29
C LEU A 45 7.30 1.61 -5.55
N SER A 46 7.77 2.15 -6.68
CA SER A 46 9.20 2.21 -7.04
C SER A 46 9.89 3.47 -6.51
N SER A 47 9.13 4.43 -5.98
CA SER A 47 9.66 5.66 -5.41
C SER A 47 10.52 5.39 -4.16
N PRO A 48 11.72 5.98 -4.03
CA PRO A 48 12.50 5.92 -2.79
C PRO A 48 11.71 6.41 -1.57
N LYS A 49 10.78 7.36 -1.76
CA LYS A 49 9.91 7.84 -0.70
C LYS A 49 8.95 6.78 -0.18
N PHE A 50 8.57 5.81 -1.01
CA PHE A 50 7.74 4.69 -0.58
C PHE A 50 8.51 3.77 0.37
N ALA A 51 9.81 3.54 0.13
CA ALA A 51 10.66 2.83 1.07
C ALA A 51 10.78 3.57 2.41
N THR A 52 10.90 4.91 2.37
CA THR A 52 10.85 5.76 3.58
C THR A 52 9.52 5.58 4.33
N TRP A 53 8.39 5.64 3.63
CA TRP A 53 7.07 5.44 4.23
C TRP A 53 6.87 4.04 4.79
N ALA A 54 7.30 2.99 4.08
CA ALA A 54 7.20 1.62 4.54
C ALA A 54 7.98 1.41 5.85
N LYS A 55 9.19 1.98 5.94
CA LYS A 55 9.94 2.00 7.20
C LYS A 55 9.19 2.74 8.31
N TYR A 56 8.63 3.91 8.01
CA TYR A 56 7.85 4.66 8.98
C TYR A 56 6.64 3.87 9.50
N LEU A 57 5.91 3.18 8.61
CA LEU A 57 4.81 2.30 8.97
C LEU A 57 5.26 1.19 9.92
N ASP A 58 6.39 0.53 9.63
CA ASP A 58 6.94 -0.51 10.50
C ASP A 58 7.30 0.03 11.89
N ASP A 59 7.95 1.19 11.95
CA ASP A 59 8.36 1.80 13.22
C ASP A 59 7.15 2.34 14.02
N PHE A 60 6.14 2.88 13.34
CA PHE A 60 4.86 3.24 13.93
C PHE A 60 4.15 2.03 14.55
N ASN A 61 4.02 0.94 13.79
CA ASN A 61 3.35 -0.28 14.25
C ASN A 61 4.06 -0.94 15.44
N LYS A 62 5.40 -0.85 15.52
CA LYS A 62 6.18 -1.32 16.67
C LYS A 62 5.92 -0.48 17.92
N ARG A 63 5.83 0.84 17.77
CA ARG A 63 5.67 1.77 18.91
C ARG A 63 4.22 1.86 19.40
N TYR A 64 3.25 1.76 18.49
CA TYR A 64 1.83 1.96 18.76
C TYR A 64 1.03 0.70 18.38
N SER A 65 1.25 -0.40 19.09
CA SER A 65 0.64 -1.71 18.81
C SER A 65 -0.89 -1.69 18.74
N GLU A 66 -1.53 -0.87 19.57
CA GLU A 66 -2.99 -0.70 19.62
C GLU A 66 -3.55 0.08 18.43
N GLN A 67 -2.70 0.84 17.73
CA GLN A 67 -3.08 1.65 16.56
C GLN A 67 -2.49 1.09 15.26
N LYS A 68 -1.97 -0.14 15.31
CA LYS A 68 -1.28 -0.74 14.16
C LYS A 68 -2.19 -0.79 12.94
N THR A 69 -1.60 -0.51 11.79
CA THR A 69 -2.28 -0.59 10.49
C THR A 69 -1.45 -1.43 9.53
N THR A 70 -2.02 -1.80 8.39
CA THR A 70 -1.31 -2.57 7.37
C THR A 70 -0.87 -1.67 6.22
N MET A 71 0.08 -2.17 5.42
CA MET A 71 0.49 -1.47 4.21
C MET A 71 -0.68 -1.28 3.24
N ILE A 72 -1.56 -2.28 3.11
CA ILE A 72 -2.72 -2.16 2.23
C ILE A 72 -3.74 -1.15 2.77
N ASP A 73 -3.95 -1.07 4.08
CA ASP A 73 -4.87 -0.09 4.68
C ASP A 73 -4.33 1.34 4.54
N GLY A 74 -3.03 1.55 4.78
CA GLY A 74 -2.41 2.86 4.57
C GLY A 74 -2.46 3.32 3.11
N LEU A 75 -2.33 2.39 2.15
CA LEU A 75 -2.53 2.66 0.72
C LEU A 75 -4.00 2.98 0.40
N ARG A 76 -4.95 2.23 0.98
CA ARG A 76 -6.40 2.44 0.77
C ARG A 76 -6.94 3.72 1.41
N ALA A 77 -6.28 4.24 2.43
CA ALA A 77 -6.56 5.55 3.00
C ALA A 77 -6.23 6.72 2.05
N ASN A 78 -5.45 6.46 0.99
CA ASN A 78 -4.98 7.47 0.05
C ASN A 78 -5.43 7.20 -1.40
N TYR A 79 -5.67 5.95 -1.75
CA TYR A 79 -6.12 5.54 -3.07
C TYR A 79 -7.34 4.63 -2.97
N ASN A 80 -8.32 4.83 -3.85
CA ASN A 80 -9.39 3.85 -3.98
C ASN A 80 -8.88 2.54 -4.63
N ASP A 81 -9.62 1.46 -4.42
CA ASP A 81 -9.24 0.11 -4.86
C ASP A 81 -9.01 0.03 -6.39
N ARG A 82 -9.72 0.84 -7.20
CA ARG A 82 -9.52 0.88 -8.66
C ARG A 82 -8.14 1.43 -9.02
N TRP A 83 -7.72 2.51 -8.36
CA TRP A 83 -6.40 3.09 -8.56
C TRP A 83 -5.30 2.17 -8.06
N LEU A 84 -5.49 1.56 -6.89
CA LEU A 84 -4.52 0.60 -6.35
C LEU A 84 -4.28 -0.57 -7.29
N LEU A 85 -5.33 -1.13 -7.90
CA LEU A 85 -5.15 -2.21 -8.87
C LEU A 85 -4.33 -1.79 -10.09
N ARG A 86 -4.45 -0.54 -10.56
CA ARG A 86 -3.63 -0.02 -11.66
C ARG A 86 -2.17 0.18 -11.23
N ILE A 87 -1.95 0.74 -10.05
CA ILE A 87 -0.61 0.92 -9.48
C ILE A 87 0.08 -0.43 -9.32
N PHE A 88 -0.63 -1.43 -8.79
CA PHE A 88 -0.07 -2.77 -8.60
C PHE A 88 0.19 -3.46 -9.94
N ASP A 89 -0.67 -3.27 -10.93
CA ASP A 89 -0.44 -3.84 -12.26
C ASP A 89 0.78 -3.23 -12.95
N ALA A 90 0.94 -1.90 -12.90
CA ALA A 90 2.14 -1.23 -13.38
C ALA A 90 3.40 -1.73 -12.66
N ALA A 91 3.35 -1.81 -11.33
CA ALA A 91 4.46 -2.28 -10.51
C ALA A 91 4.82 -3.76 -10.71
N LYS A 92 3.92 -4.58 -11.28
CA LYS A 92 4.26 -5.96 -11.65
C LYS A 92 5.20 -6.06 -12.85
N SER A 93 5.32 -4.98 -13.64
CA SER A 93 6.21 -4.96 -14.80
C SER A 93 7.67 -4.65 -14.45
N ASP A 94 7.96 -4.25 -13.21
CA ASP A 94 9.31 -4.01 -12.70
C ASP A 94 9.73 -5.15 -11.74
N LEU A 95 10.86 -5.79 -12.05
CA LEU A 95 11.41 -6.93 -11.30
C LEU A 95 11.61 -6.62 -9.81
N ASN A 96 11.87 -5.35 -9.45
CA ASN A 96 12.10 -4.95 -8.06
C ASN A 96 10.78 -4.83 -7.27
N THR A 97 9.67 -4.55 -7.94
CA THR A 97 8.36 -4.32 -7.30
C THR A 97 7.36 -5.43 -7.57
N GLU A 98 7.65 -6.38 -8.46
CA GLU A 98 6.74 -7.46 -8.85
C GLU A 98 6.21 -8.25 -7.66
N LYS A 99 7.10 -8.75 -6.81
CA LYS A 99 6.73 -9.55 -5.63
C LYS A 99 5.89 -8.74 -4.64
N LEU A 100 6.26 -7.48 -4.42
CA LEU A 100 5.52 -6.58 -3.53
C LEU A 100 4.11 -6.31 -4.08
N ALA A 101 4.01 -6.00 -5.37
CA ALA A 101 2.74 -5.74 -6.03
C ALA A 101 1.81 -6.96 -6.01
N ALA A 102 2.34 -8.16 -6.24
CA ALA A 102 1.58 -9.40 -6.12
C ALA A 102 1.06 -9.64 -4.69
N ASN A 103 1.89 -9.35 -3.68
CA ASN A 103 1.48 -9.44 -2.27
C ASN A 103 0.39 -8.42 -1.93
N LEU A 104 0.49 -7.18 -2.42
CA LEU A 104 -0.52 -6.14 -2.20
C LEU A 104 -1.83 -6.43 -2.92
N GLN A 105 -1.80 -7.03 -4.12
CA GLN A 105 -3.00 -7.55 -4.78
C GLN A 105 -3.69 -8.62 -3.91
N ASN A 106 -2.92 -9.54 -3.32
CA ASN A 106 -3.48 -10.56 -2.43
C ASN A 106 -4.06 -9.94 -1.15
N ALA A 107 -3.36 -9.01 -0.52
CA ALA A 107 -3.83 -8.31 0.67
C ALA A 107 -5.14 -7.53 0.39
N LEU A 108 -5.27 -6.94 -0.79
CA LEU A 108 -6.50 -6.26 -1.20
C LEU A 108 -7.68 -7.24 -1.34
N VAL A 109 -7.45 -8.42 -1.92
CA VAL A 109 -8.45 -9.49 -1.98
C VAL A 109 -8.84 -9.97 -0.58
N ASP A 110 -7.87 -10.16 0.30
CA ASP A 110 -8.12 -10.57 1.69
C ASP A 110 -8.93 -9.51 2.45
N THR A 111 -8.70 -8.24 2.14
CA THR A 111 -9.50 -7.13 2.67
C THR A 111 -10.95 -7.19 2.19
N TRP A 112 -11.20 -7.52 0.92
CA TRP A 112 -12.56 -7.73 0.41
C TRP A 112 -13.25 -8.94 1.06
N LEU A 113 -12.49 -10.01 1.34
CA LEU A 113 -12.99 -11.23 1.99
C LEU A 113 -13.40 -10.94 3.43
N ALA A 114 -12.54 -10.26 4.19
CA ALA A 114 -12.85 -9.82 5.55
C ALA A 114 -14.10 -8.94 5.59
N ALA A 115 -14.27 -8.06 4.59
CA ALA A 115 -15.45 -7.22 4.43
C ALA A 115 -16.67 -7.93 3.82
N LYS A 116 -16.58 -9.24 3.51
CA LYS A 116 -17.64 -10.06 2.89
C LYS A 116 -18.30 -9.39 1.69
N LYS A 117 -17.50 -8.79 0.81
CA LYS A 117 -18.02 -8.06 -0.37
C LYS A 117 -18.79 -8.99 -1.30
N LYS A 118 -19.91 -8.53 -1.85
CA LYS A 118 -20.62 -9.33 -2.87
C LYS A 118 -19.82 -9.28 -4.18
N PRO A 119 -19.65 -10.40 -4.91
CA PRO A 119 -18.99 -10.39 -6.21
C PRO A 119 -19.58 -9.36 -7.19
N ALA A 120 -20.91 -9.16 -7.18
CA ALA A 120 -21.58 -8.14 -8.00
C ALA A 120 -21.15 -6.71 -7.65
N ASP A 121 -20.92 -6.41 -6.37
CA ASP A 121 -20.43 -5.10 -5.93
C ASP A 121 -18.99 -4.89 -6.36
N LEU A 122 -18.14 -5.92 -6.29
CA LEU A 122 -16.76 -5.85 -6.79
C LEU A 122 -16.73 -5.64 -8.32
N LYS A 123 -17.57 -6.36 -9.08
CA LYS A 123 -17.72 -6.15 -10.54
C LYS A 123 -18.11 -4.71 -10.88
N ARG A 124 -19.06 -4.14 -10.14
CA ARG A 124 -19.48 -2.74 -10.32
C ARG A 124 -18.38 -1.76 -9.93
N MET A 125 -17.72 -1.98 -8.79
CA MET A 125 -16.64 -1.12 -8.29
C MET A 125 -15.44 -1.12 -9.23
N LEU A 126 -15.07 -2.26 -9.79
CA LEU A 126 -13.85 -2.45 -10.59
C LEU A 126 -14.07 -2.34 -12.10
N ASN A 127 -15.26 -1.92 -12.54
CA ASN A 127 -15.57 -1.76 -13.96
C ASN A 127 -14.49 -0.93 -14.69
N GLY A 128 -13.98 -1.42 -15.83
CA GLY A 128 -12.97 -0.73 -16.62
C GLY A 128 -11.56 -0.69 -15.99
N VAL A 129 -11.29 -1.50 -14.96
CA VAL A 129 -9.93 -1.76 -14.48
C VAL A 129 -9.40 -3.00 -15.22
N PRO A 130 -8.28 -2.94 -15.96
CA PRO A 130 -7.81 -4.06 -16.80
C PRO A 130 -7.64 -5.39 -16.05
N THR A 131 -7.28 -5.34 -14.77
CA THR A 131 -7.07 -6.53 -13.92
C THR A 131 -8.32 -6.96 -13.14
N SER A 132 -9.48 -6.34 -13.34
CA SER A 132 -10.68 -6.59 -12.54
C SER A 132 -11.10 -8.05 -12.52
N ASP A 133 -11.14 -8.69 -13.68
CA ASP A 133 -11.69 -10.03 -13.84
C ASP A 133 -10.81 -11.06 -13.13
N GLN A 134 -9.49 -10.96 -13.33
CA GLN A 134 -8.52 -11.80 -12.62
C GLN A 134 -8.63 -11.63 -11.09
N MET A 135 -8.79 -10.40 -10.62
CA MET A 135 -8.86 -10.11 -9.19
C MET A 135 -10.17 -10.62 -8.57
N ILE A 136 -11.28 -10.51 -9.30
CA ILE A 136 -12.59 -11.02 -8.88
C ILE A 136 -12.61 -12.55 -8.91
N GLU A 137 -12.00 -13.19 -9.91
CA GLU A 137 -11.86 -14.65 -9.95
C GLU A 137 -11.07 -15.16 -8.74
N ARG A 138 -9.93 -14.51 -8.41
CA ARG A 138 -9.14 -14.85 -7.22
C ARG A 138 -9.96 -14.68 -5.93
N TYR A 139 -10.76 -13.62 -5.84
CA TYR A 139 -11.66 -13.39 -4.72
C TYR A 139 -12.70 -14.52 -4.59
N VAL A 140 -13.42 -14.85 -5.67
CA VAL A 140 -14.46 -15.89 -5.66
C VAL A 140 -13.86 -17.24 -5.26
N LYS A 141 -12.73 -17.62 -5.85
CA LYS A 141 -12.04 -18.88 -5.49
C LYS A 141 -11.70 -18.96 -3.99
N LYS A 142 -11.19 -17.87 -3.40
CA LYS A 142 -10.90 -17.82 -1.96
C LYS A 142 -12.18 -17.81 -1.12
N PHE A 143 -13.21 -17.11 -1.56
CA PHE A 143 -14.49 -17.03 -0.86
C PHE A 143 -15.18 -18.39 -0.79
N ASP A 144 -15.26 -19.10 -1.92
CA ASP A 144 -15.87 -20.43 -1.99
C ASP A 144 -15.09 -21.43 -1.12
N ALA A 145 -13.75 -21.41 -1.17
CA ALA A 145 -12.92 -22.25 -0.32
C ALA A 145 -13.12 -21.97 1.19
N LEU A 146 -13.47 -20.75 1.59
CA LEU A 146 -13.80 -20.44 2.99
C LEU A 146 -15.16 -21.01 3.41
N LEU A 147 -16.13 -21.08 2.48
CA LEU A 147 -17.45 -21.68 2.74
C LEU A 147 -17.40 -23.21 2.80
N GLU A 148 -16.52 -23.83 2.01
CA GLU A 148 -16.33 -25.29 2.03
C GLU A 148 -15.66 -25.78 3.32
N ASN A 149 -14.91 -24.90 4.00
CA ASN A 149 -14.13 -25.23 5.21
C ASN A 149 -14.76 -24.69 6.52
N SER A 150 -15.98 -24.13 6.47
CA SER A 150 -16.72 -23.58 7.61
C SER A 150 -17.82 -24.51 8.11
#